data_AF-A0A9D7EX84-F1
#
_entry.id   AF-A0A9D7EX84-F1
#
_cell.length_a   1.000
_cell.length_b   1.000
_cell.length_c   1.000
_cell.angle_alpha   90.00
_cell.angle_beta   90.00
_cell.angle_gamma   90.00
#
_symmetry.space_group_name_H-M   'P 1'
#
loop_
_entity.id
_entity.type
_entity.pdbx_description
1 polymer ?
#
loop_
_entity_poly.entity_id
_entity_poly.type
_entity_poly.pdbx_seq_one_letter_code
_entity_poly.pdbx_strand_id
1 'polypeptide(L)'
;MYGAFGGAIAFMLAYNFIPALQTQAPFAVLSGASASVMAVAVATTILSPNYRLFPLLGGGLPLWVLTAVYIISDFLTVSISDSGTLITHIAGGVTGALFILAYKKGYDWGGWMNNFFDWATNLFNPNKPKKGTNIKEDLFYKSTGAPYSKTPNVTQVRIDNILDKINQQGYSQLTEEEKDLLKRAGKEGL
;
A
#
# COMPACT_ATOMS: atom_id res chain seq x y z
N MET A 1 16.56 -6.23 0.26
CA MET A 1 17.03 -7.64 0.24
C MET A 1 17.51 -8.05 -1.15
N TYR A 2 16.65 -8.12 -2.18
CA TYR A 2 17.10 -8.43 -3.55
C TYR A 2 18.22 -7.53 -4.07
N GLY A 3 18.15 -6.22 -3.79
CA GLY A 3 19.24 -5.29 -4.10
C GLY A 3 20.59 -5.66 -3.49
N ALA A 4 20.62 -6.09 -2.22
CA ALA A 4 21.85 -6.55 -1.58
C ALA A 4 22.36 -7.85 -2.20
N PHE A 5 21.48 -8.81 -2.50
CA PHE A 5 21.89 -10.06 -3.16
C PHE A 5 22.43 -9.82 -4.57
N GLY A 6 21.71 -9.03 -5.38
CA GLY A 6 22.17 -8.67 -6.73
C GLY A 6 23.50 -7.91 -6.69
N GLY A 7 23.65 -6.97 -5.75
CA GLY A 7 24.90 -6.27 -5.48
C GLY A 7 26.05 -7.20 -5.10
N ALA A 8 25.83 -8.10 -4.13
CA ALA A 8 26.84 -9.04 -3.67
C ALA A 8 27.27 -10.04 -4.76
N ILE A 9 26.31 -10.53 -5.56
CA ILE A 9 26.62 -11.40 -6.71
C ILE A 9 27.45 -10.63 -7.73
N ALA A 10 27.05 -9.41 -8.09
CA ALA A 10 27.79 -8.59 -9.05
C ALA A 10 29.20 -8.26 -8.55
N PHE A 11 29.37 -7.96 -7.26
CA PHE A 11 30.66 -7.78 -6.62
C PHE A 11 31.53 -9.03 -6.76
N MET A 12 31.02 -10.20 -6.36
CA MET A 12 31.77 -11.45 -6.48
C MET A 12 32.16 -11.74 -7.92
N LEU A 13 31.24 -11.59 -8.88
CA LEU A 13 31.54 -11.79 -10.29
C LEU A 13 32.59 -10.80 -10.80
N ALA A 14 32.49 -9.52 -10.42
CA ALA A 14 33.45 -8.50 -10.82
C ALA A 14 34.87 -8.82 -10.35
N TYR A 15 35.05 -9.18 -9.07
CA TYR A 15 36.36 -9.53 -8.53
C TYR A 15 36.89 -10.88 -9.01
N ASN A 16 36.04 -11.75 -9.55
CA ASN A 16 36.46 -13.03 -10.13
C ASN A 16 36.78 -12.95 -11.63
N PHE A 17 36.11 -12.08 -12.39
CA PHE A 17 36.23 -12.06 -13.86
C PHE A 17 36.91 -10.82 -14.43
N ILE A 18 37.05 -9.72 -13.67
CA ILE A 18 37.69 -8.49 -14.14
C ILE A 18 39.15 -8.47 -13.67
N PRO A 19 40.15 -8.61 -14.56
CA PRO A 19 41.56 -8.71 -14.16
C PRO A 19 42.06 -7.52 -13.34
N ALA A 20 41.56 -6.31 -13.64
CA ALA A 20 41.90 -5.09 -12.92
C ALA A 20 41.44 -5.09 -11.45
N LEU A 21 40.40 -5.86 -11.12
CA LEU A 21 39.85 -5.96 -9.76
C LEU A 21 40.38 -7.20 -9.02
N GLN A 22 40.77 -8.26 -9.71
CA GLN A 22 41.33 -9.48 -9.11
C GLN A 22 42.54 -9.20 -8.21
N THR A 23 43.41 -8.28 -8.61
CA THR A 23 44.60 -7.89 -7.82
C THR A 23 44.24 -7.22 -6.49
N GLN A 24 43.03 -6.66 -6.38
CA GLN A 24 42.52 -6.00 -5.18
C GLN A 24 41.62 -6.92 -4.35
N ALA A 25 41.23 -8.09 -4.87
CA ALA A 25 40.31 -9.03 -4.22
C ALA A 25 40.72 -9.42 -2.78
N PRO A 26 42.01 -9.64 -2.44
CA PRO A 26 42.41 -10.00 -1.06
C PRO A 26 42.09 -8.92 -0.02
N PHE A 27 41.94 -7.66 -0.45
CA PHE A 27 41.68 -6.52 0.43
C PHE A 27 40.29 -5.91 0.19
N ALA A 28 39.51 -6.49 -0.72
CA ALA A 28 38.21 -5.96 -1.10
C ALA A 28 37.18 -6.31 -0.03
N VAL A 29 36.52 -5.28 0.50
CA VAL A 29 35.47 -5.44 1.51
C VAL A 29 34.17 -4.87 0.95
N LEU A 30 33.15 -5.72 0.85
CA LEU A 30 31.79 -5.27 0.60
C LEU A 30 31.05 -5.12 1.93
N SER A 31 30.67 -3.90 2.27
CA SER A 31 29.91 -3.61 3.49
C SER A 31 28.84 -2.55 3.25
N GLY A 32 27.73 -2.66 3.98
CA GLY A 32 26.66 -1.66 3.98
C GLY A 32 25.36 -2.09 3.32
N ALA A 33 24.31 -1.28 3.56
CA ALA A 33 22.96 -1.50 3.04
C ALA A 33 22.67 -0.69 1.77
N SER A 34 23.61 0.13 1.31
CA SER A 34 23.47 1.10 0.22
C SER A 34 22.97 0.48 -1.10
N ALA A 35 23.44 -0.70 -1.48
CA ALA A 35 22.93 -1.41 -2.66
C ALA A 35 21.43 -1.76 -2.56
N SER A 36 20.94 -2.06 -1.35
CA SER A 36 19.49 -2.23 -1.12
C SER A 36 18.74 -0.91 -1.16
N VAL A 37 19.32 0.19 -0.65
CA VAL A 37 18.73 1.53 -0.74
C VAL A 37 18.61 1.97 -2.20
N MET A 38 19.66 1.76 -3.00
CA MET A 38 19.65 2.02 -4.44
C MET A 38 18.57 1.21 -5.16
N ALA A 39 18.44 -0.08 -4.84
CA ALA A 39 17.38 -0.92 -5.39
C ALA A 39 15.97 -0.38 -5.05
N VAL A 40 15.75 0.06 -3.81
CA VAL A 40 14.46 0.63 -3.39
C VAL A 40 14.20 1.95 -4.11
N ALA A 41 15.16 2.87 -4.14
CA ALA A 41 15.03 4.17 -4.79
C ALA A 41 14.69 4.04 -6.29
N VAL A 42 15.38 3.12 -6.99
CA VAL A 42 15.11 2.86 -8.41
C VAL A 42 13.75 2.18 -8.59
N ALA A 43 13.43 1.17 -7.77
CA ALA A 43 12.16 0.46 -7.86
C ALA A 43 10.95 1.38 -7.63
N THR A 44 11.00 2.25 -6.60
CA THR A 44 9.91 3.18 -6.28
C THR A 44 9.75 4.25 -7.36
N THR A 45 10.85 4.77 -7.90
CA THR A 45 10.81 5.74 -9.00
C THR A 45 10.26 5.15 -10.28
N ILE A 46 10.60 3.90 -10.64
CA ILE A 46 9.99 3.24 -11.80
C ILE A 46 8.51 2.94 -11.57
N LEU A 47 8.11 2.64 -10.33
CA LEU A 47 6.70 2.40 -10.00
C LEU A 47 5.87 3.67 -10.21
N SER A 48 6.31 4.79 -9.62
CA SER A 48 5.57 6.04 -9.55
C SER A 48 6.47 7.27 -9.74
N PRO A 49 6.98 7.51 -10.96
CA PRO A 49 8.01 8.53 -11.20
C PRO A 49 7.54 9.96 -10.90
N ASN A 50 6.26 10.24 -11.16
CA ASN A 50 5.64 11.55 -10.98
C ASN A 50 5.08 11.78 -9.58
N TYR A 51 5.26 10.83 -8.64
CA TYR A 51 4.82 11.01 -7.27
C TYR A 51 5.57 12.19 -6.64
N ARG A 52 4.84 13.11 -6.00
CA ARG A 52 5.43 14.32 -5.43
C ARG A 52 5.60 14.17 -3.93
N LEU A 53 6.85 14.23 -3.47
CA LEU A 53 7.21 14.30 -2.06
C LEU A 53 7.24 15.75 -1.59
N PHE A 54 7.01 15.96 -0.29
CA PHE A 54 7.00 17.29 0.34
C PHE A 54 6.04 18.28 -0.33
N PRO A 55 4.73 17.98 -0.46
CA PRO A 55 3.78 18.84 -1.15
C PRO A 55 3.69 20.27 -0.57
N LEU A 56 4.03 20.44 0.71
CA LEU A 56 4.08 21.73 1.40
C LEU A 56 5.22 22.65 0.91
N LEU A 57 6.23 22.10 0.21
CA LEU A 57 7.32 22.86 -0.38
C LEU A 57 6.99 23.24 -1.83
N GLY A 58 6.21 24.30 -2.02
CA GLY A 58 6.00 24.90 -3.35
C GLY A 58 5.34 23.98 -4.39
N GLY A 59 4.51 23.02 -3.95
CA GLY A 59 3.84 22.06 -4.84
C GLY A 59 4.52 20.71 -4.97
N GLY A 60 5.59 20.46 -4.21
CA GLY A 60 6.23 19.15 -4.05
C GLY A 60 7.26 18.79 -5.12
N LEU A 61 8.26 18.01 -4.71
CA LEU A 61 9.36 17.54 -5.57
C LEU A 61 9.02 16.18 -6.18
N PRO A 62 9.15 16.00 -7.51
CA PRO A 62 8.95 14.70 -8.13
C PRO A 62 9.96 13.68 -7.61
N LEU A 63 9.50 12.46 -7.36
CA LEU A 63 10.33 11.36 -6.87
C LEU A 63 11.51 11.07 -7.81
N TRP A 64 11.30 11.16 -9.13
CA TRP A 64 12.36 10.94 -10.11
C TRP A 64 13.54 11.93 -9.95
N VAL A 65 13.27 13.19 -9.56
CA VAL A 65 14.31 14.20 -9.33
C VAL A 65 15.15 13.80 -8.12
N LEU A 66 14.50 13.39 -7.03
CA LEU A 66 15.19 12.96 -5.81
C LEU A 66 16.05 11.72 -6.06
N THR A 67 15.54 10.74 -6.80
CA THR A 67 16.32 9.56 -7.16
C THR A 67 17.48 9.90 -8.09
N ALA A 68 17.31 10.81 -9.06
CA ALA A 68 18.40 11.25 -9.92
C ALA A 68 19.51 11.94 -9.12
N VAL A 69 19.15 12.86 -8.22
CA VAL A 69 20.12 13.54 -7.34
C VAL A 69 20.82 12.54 -6.42
N TYR A 70 20.08 11.60 -5.84
CA TYR A 70 20.65 10.54 -5.00
C TYR A 70 21.67 9.70 -5.77
N ILE A 71 21.32 9.24 -6.98
CA ILE A 71 22.23 8.48 -7.84
C ILE A 71 23.48 9.29 -8.16
N ILE A 72 23.33 10.54 -8.60
CA ILE A 72 24.47 11.40 -8.93
C ILE A 72 25.38 11.58 -7.70
N SER A 73 24.80 11.88 -6.54
CA SER A 73 25.55 12.02 -5.29
C SER A 73 26.29 10.74 -4.91
N ASP A 74 25.66 9.58 -5.10
CA ASP A 74 26.25 8.28 -4.86
C ASP A 74 27.50 8.06 -5.74
N PHE A 75 27.38 8.28 -7.06
CA PHE A 75 28.51 8.19 -8.00
C PHE A 75 29.65 9.18 -7.70
N LEU A 76 29.33 10.37 -7.19
CA LEU A 76 30.33 11.40 -6.86
C LEU A 76 31.06 11.13 -5.55
N THR A 77 30.42 10.43 -4.62
CA THR A 77 30.98 10.16 -3.28
C THR A 77 31.75 8.86 -3.20
N VAL A 78 31.42 7.89 -4.05
CA VAL A 78 32.20 6.66 -4.19
C VAL A 78 33.57 7.00 -4.78
N SER A 79 34.64 6.67 -4.06
CA SER A 79 36.01 6.88 -4.53
C SER A 79 36.24 6.14 -5.85
N ILE A 80 36.95 6.78 -6.78
CA ILE A 80 37.37 6.16 -8.06
C ILE A 80 38.18 4.88 -7.82
N SER A 81 38.89 4.81 -6.68
CA SER A 81 39.64 3.62 -6.25
C SER A 81 38.77 2.46 -5.75
N ASP A 82 37.47 2.67 -5.53
CA ASP A 82 36.52 1.66 -5.05
C ASP A 82 35.47 1.33 -6.11
N SER A 83 35.97 0.85 -7.25
CA SER A 83 35.14 0.41 -8.38
C SER A 83 34.22 -0.76 -8.02
N GLY A 84 34.58 -1.56 -7.00
CA GLY A 84 33.77 -2.67 -6.51
C GLY A 84 32.46 -2.21 -5.88
N THR A 85 32.51 -1.18 -5.04
CA THR A 85 31.30 -0.58 -4.44
C THR A 85 30.39 0.01 -5.51
N LEU A 86 30.95 0.67 -6.53
CA LEU A 86 30.16 1.23 -7.63
C LEU A 86 29.37 0.17 -8.40
N ILE A 87 30.03 -0.94 -8.76
CA ILE A 87 29.39 -2.08 -9.43
C ILE A 87 28.25 -2.63 -8.58
N THR A 88 28.46 -2.72 -7.26
CA THR A 88 27.45 -3.19 -6.31
C THR A 88 26.22 -2.29 -6.32
N HIS A 89 26.39 -0.97 -6.33
CA HIS A 89 25.27 -0.03 -6.33
C HIS A 89 24.49 -0.07 -7.65
N ILE A 90 25.19 -0.12 -8.79
CA ILE A 90 24.57 -0.28 -10.11
C ILE A 90 23.75 -1.58 -10.15
N ALA A 91 24.34 -2.69 -9.73
CA ALA A 91 23.67 -3.98 -9.70
C ALA A 91 22.46 -3.97 -8.75
N GLY A 92 22.55 -3.28 -7.61
CA GLY A 92 21.42 -3.04 -6.71
C GLY A 92 20.28 -2.31 -7.42
N GLY A 93 20.58 -1.19 -8.09
CA GLY A 93 19.61 -0.41 -8.87
C GLY A 93 18.96 -1.22 -9.99
N VAL A 94 19.75 -1.96 -10.77
CA VAL A 94 19.27 -2.86 -11.83
C VAL A 94 18.36 -3.94 -11.25
N THR A 95 18.75 -4.55 -10.12
CA THR A 95 17.93 -5.58 -9.47
C THR A 95 16.59 -5.01 -8.97
N GLY A 96 16.59 -3.79 -8.43
CA GLY A 96 15.36 -3.07 -8.07
C GLY A 96 14.46 -2.80 -9.27
N ALA A 97 15.05 -2.37 -10.40
CA ALA A 97 14.33 -2.18 -11.65
C ALA A 97 13.72 -3.49 -12.17
N LEU A 98 14.50 -4.58 -12.20
CA LEU A 98 14.00 -5.89 -12.62
C LEU A 98 12.87 -6.38 -11.73
N PHE A 99 13.00 -6.23 -10.41
CA PHE A 99 11.96 -6.60 -9.46
C PHE A 99 10.64 -5.88 -9.76
N ILE A 100 10.66 -4.56 -9.92
CA ILE A 100 9.43 -3.80 -10.14
C ILE A 100 8.85 -4.01 -11.54
N LEU A 101 9.69 -4.25 -12.55
CA LEU A 101 9.23 -4.60 -13.89
C LEU A 101 8.58 -5.99 -13.92
N ALA A 102 9.14 -6.96 -13.18
CA ALA A 102 8.53 -8.28 -12.99
C ALA A 102 7.19 -8.15 -12.25
N TYR A 103 7.14 -7.34 -11.20
CA TYR A 103 5.92 -7.06 -10.44
C TYR A 103 4.82 -6.41 -11.31
N LYS A 104 5.17 -5.42 -12.15
CA LYS A 104 4.23 -4.81 -13.12
C LYS A 104 3.69 -5.81 -14.14
N LYS A 105 4.40 -6.90 -14.41
CA LYS A 105 3.97 -8.01 -15.28
C LYS A 105 3.17 -9.09 -14.54
N GLY A 106 2.91 -8.93 -13.25
CA GLY A 106 2.14 -9.87 -12.43
C GLY A 106 2.97 -10.95 -11.73
N TYR A 107 4.30 -10.90 -11.81
CA TYR A 107 5.17 -11.82 -11.07
C TYR A 107 5.44 -11.26 -9.67
N ASP A 108 4.86 -11.88 -8.64
CA ASP A 108 5.09 -11.49 -7.25
C ASP A 108 6.31 -12.21 -6.65
N TRP A 109 7.49 -11.62 -6.82
CA TRP A 109 8.72 -12.10 -6.18
C TRP A 109 8.76 -11.77 -4.67
N GLY A 110 7.84 -10.93 -4.17
CA GLY A 110 7.75 -10.55 -2.75
C GLY A 110 6.85 -11.47 -1.93
N GLY A 111 6.02 -12.29 -2.56
CA GLY A 111 4.98 -13.08 -1.89
C GLY A 111 5.48 -13.97 -0.75
N TRP A 112 6.62 -14.64 -0.93
CA TRP A 112 7.21 -15.46 0.14
C TRP A 112 7.66 -14.61 1.34
N MET A 113 8.16 -13.39 1.09
CA MET A 113 8.65 -12.48 2.12
C MET A 113 7.48 -11.89 2.92
N ASN A 114 6.37 -11.58 2.23
CA ASN A 114 5.12 -11.20 2.88
C ASN A 114 4.61 -12.34 3.77
N ASN A 115 4.60 -13.58 3.25
CA ASN A 115 4.20 -14.74 4.02
C ASN A 115 5.07 -15.00 5.26
N PHE A 116 6.39 -14.79 5.13
CA PHE A 116 7.33 -14.90 6.24
C PHE A 116 7.09 -13.79 7.27
N PHE A 117 6.89 -12.55 6.84
CA PHE A 117 6.60 -11.42 7.72
C PHE A 117 5.28 -11.62 8.47
N ASP A 118 4.24 -12.08 7.78
CA ASP A 118 2.96 -12.44 8.39
C ASP A 118 3.13 -13.56 9.42
N TRP A 119 3.91 -14.60 9.10
CA TRP A 119 4.19 -15.69 10.02
C TRP A 119 4.93 -15.18 11.27
N ALA A 120 5.98 -14.38 11.08
CA ALA A 120 6.81 -13.86 12.17
C ALA A 120 6.02 -12.92 13.11
N THR A 121 5.19 -12.05 12.54
CA THR A 121 4.37 -11.10 13.31
C THR A 121 3.20 -11.77 14.04
N ASN A 122 2.70 -12.89 13.53
CA ASN A 122 1.60 -13.63 14.16
C ASN A 122 2.04 -14.80 15.05
N LEU A 123 3.35 -15.00 15.26
CA LEU A 123 3.86 -16.13 16.05
C LEU A 123 3.30 -16.18 17.48
N PHE A 124 3.00 -15.01 18.06
CA PHE A 124 2.42 -14.87 19.39
C PHE A 124 1.07 -14.15 19.38
N ASN A 125 0.38 -14.10 18.22
CA ASN A 125 -0.90 -13.44 18.12
C ASN A 125 -2.06 -14.43 18.38
N PRO A 126 -2.75 -14.36 19.54
CA PRO A 126 -3.87 -15.24 19.84
C PRO A 126 -5.09 -15.00 18.93
N ASN A 127 -5.20 -13.80 18.33
CA ASN A 127 -6.27 -13.42 17.42
C ASN A 127 -5.78 -13.36 15.97
N LYS A 128 -5.13 -14.43 15.50
CA LYS A 128 -4.66 -14.49 14.10
C LYS A 128 -5.84 -14.30 13.13
N PRO A 129 -5.77 -13.36 12.17
CA PRO A 129 -6.74 -13.31 11.09
C PRO A 129 -6.61 -14.58 10.25
N LYS A 130 -7.74 -15.19 9.84
CA LYS A 130 -7.72 -16.36 8.94
C LYS A 130 -7.10 -15.93 7.62
N LYS A 131 -5.99 -16.57 7.26
CA LYS A 131 -5.25 -16.25 6.03
C LYS A 131 -6.10 -16.67 4.82
N GLY A 132 -6.52 -15.68 4.02
CA GLY A 132 -7.16 -15.91 2.73
C GLY A 132 -8.55 -15.32 2.62
N THR A 133 -8.62 -14.06 2.19
CA THR A 133 -9.55 -13.64 1.15
C THR A 133 -8.80 -12.63 0.29
N ASN A 134 -8.92 -12.77 -1.03
CA ASN A 134 -8.54 -11.71 -1.94
C ASN A 134 -9.30 -10.45 -1.50
N ILE A 135 -8.60 -9.42 -1.04
CA ILE A 135 -9.22 -8.13 -0.68
C ILE A 135 -10.00 -7.52 -1.87
N LYS A 136 -9.70 -7.98 -3.10
CA LYS A 136 -10.45 -7.63 -4.32
C LYS A 136 -11.86 -8.25 -4.39
N GLU A 137 -12.14 -9.32 -3.66
CA GLU A 137 -13.47 -9.98 -3.64
C GLU A 137 -14.34 -9.50 -2.47
N ASP A 138 -13.75 -9.13 -1.33
CA ASP A 138 -14.48 -8.69 -0.14
C ASP A 138 -14.96 -7.22 -0.18
N LEU A 139 -14.55 -6.44 -1.19
CA LEU A 139 -15.11 -5.10 -1.44
C LEU A 139 -16.38 -5.12 -2.29
N PHE A 140 -16.79 -6.29 -2.81
CA PHE A 140 -18.14 -6.45 -3.31
C PHE A 140 -19.04 -6.71 -2.12
N TYR A 141 -19.55 -5.61 -1.55
CA TYR A 141 -20.74 -5.62 -0.69
C TYR A 141 -21.87 -6.31 -1.46
N LYS A 142 -21.95 -7.64 -1.40
CA LYS A 142 -23.14 -8.41 -1.76
C LYS A 142 -24.17 -8.12 -0.69
N SER A 143 -24.76 -6.93 -0.72
CA SER A 143 -26.04 -6.71 -0.07
C SER A 143 -27.09 -7.43 -0.89
N THR A 144 -27.41 -8.66 -0.53
CA THR A 144 -28.67 -9.32 -0.89
C THR A 144 -29.84 -8.75 -0.08
N GLY A 145 -29.79 -7.46 0.26
CA GLY A 145 -30.80 -6.75 1.04
C GLY A 145 -31.09 -5.40 0.40
N ALA A 146 -32.36 -5.00 0.41
CA ALA A 146 -32.80 -3.72 -0.11
C ALA A 146 -31.97 -2.57 0.51
N PRO A 147 -31.62 -1.53 -0.28
CA PRO A 147 -30.87 -0.38 0.22
C PRO A 147 -31.55 0.21 1.45
N TYR A 148 -30.75 0.63 2.42
CA TYR A 148 -31.21 1.29 3.64
C TYR A 148 -32.22 2.39 3.31
N SER A 149 -33.50 2.12 3.58
CA SER A 149 -34.56 3.11 3.46
C SER A 149 -34.47 4.00 4.69
N LYS A 150 -34.24 5.30 4.48
CA LYS A 150 -34.26 6.28 5.58
C LYS A 150 -35.63 6.24 6.23
N THR A 151 -35.74 5.57 7.36
CA THR A 151 -36.95 5.62 8.16
C THR A 151 -37.04 7.02 8.75
N PRO A 152 -38.10 7.80 8.49
CA PRO A 152 -38.23 9.11 9.10
C PRO A 152 -38.28 8.98 10.62
N ASN A 153 -37.57 9.89 11.31
CA ASN A 153 -37.61 9.98 12.77
C ASN A 153 -39.06 10.23 13.24
N VAL A 154 -39.44 9.54 14.31
CA VAL A 154 -40.73 9.73 14.98
C VAL A 154 -40.63 11.04 15.76
N THR A 155 -41.30 12.08 15.26
CA THR A 155 -41.37 13.38 15.93
C THR A 155 -42.79 13.59 16.45
N GLN A 156 -42.96 14.13 17.66
CA GLN A 156 -44.29 14.37 18.26
C GLN A 156 -45.22 15.17 17.33
N VAL A 157 -44.69 16.24 16.73
CA VAL A 157 -45.42 17.07 15.75
C VAL A 157 -46.01 16.24 14.60
N ARG A 158 -45.35 15.17 14.18
CA ARG A 158 -45.82 14.33 13.08
C ARG A 158 -46.87 13.32 13.53
N ILE A 159 -46.80 12.87 14.78
CA ILE A 159 -47.86 12.07 15.41
C ILE A 159 -49.13 12.91 15.55
N ASP A 160 -49.01 14.14 16.06
CA ASP A 160 -50.15 15.05 16.26
C ASP A 160 -50.87 15.34 14.94
N ASN A 161 -50.13 15.62 13.87
CA ASN A 161 -50.72 15.80 12.53
C ASN A 161 -51.46 14.55 12.02
N ILE A 162 -50.96 13.35 12.33
CA ILE A 162 -51.64 12.09 11.98
C ILE A 162 -52.91 11.93 12.81
N LEU A 163 -52.87 12.23 14.11
CA LEU A 163 -54.04 12.19 14.99
C LEU A 163 -55.13 13.19 14.54
N ASP A 164 -54.74 14.40 14.13
CA ASP A 164 -55.66 15.39 13.57
C ASP A 164 -56.29 14.93 12.25
N LYS A 165 -55.50 14.28 11.37
CA LYS A 165 -56.00 13.70 10.13
C LYS A 165 -56.96 12.54 10.39
N ILE A 166 -56.68 11.68 11.37
CA ILE A 166 -57.61 10.63 11.82
C ILE A 166 -58.91 11.27 12.32
N ASN A 167 -58.83 12.35 13.11
CA ASN A 167 -59.98 13.04 13.66
C ASN A 167 -60.87 13.67 12.56
N GLN A 168 -60.26 14.23 11.51
CA GLN A 168 -61.00 14.90 10.43
C GLN A 168 -61.48 13.95 9.32
N GLN A 169 -60.68 12.97 8.94
CA GLN A 169 -60.86 12.18 7.72
C GLN A 169 -61.00 10.68 7.98
N GLY A 170 -60.74 10.23 9.21
CA GLY A 170 -60.81 8.82 9.61
C GLY A 170 -59.52 8.04 9.31
N TYR A 171 -59.32 6.95 10.05
CA TYR A 171 -58.11 6.11 9.99
C TYR A 171 -57.85 5.48 8.60
N SER A 172 -58.90 5.23 7.82
CA SER A 172 -58.80 4.65 6.48
C SER A 172 -58.06 5.54 5.48
N GLN A 173 -57.93 6.84 5.76
CA GLN A 173 -57.26 7.83 4.91
C GLN A 173 -55.75 7.96 5.17
N LEU A 174 -55.20 7.12 6.06
CA LEU A 174 -53.77 7.10 6.31
C LEU A 174 -53.01 6.34 5.23
N THR A 175 -51.85 6.87 4.83
CA THR A 175 -50.90 6.14 4.00
C THR A 175 -50.26 5.00 4.78
N GLU A 176 -49.70 4.01 4.09
CA GLU A 176 -49.02 2.89 4.75
C GLU A 176 -47.83 3.37 5.61
N GLU A 177 -47.16 4.45 5.21
CA GLU A 177 -46.11 5.10 5.99
C GLU A 177 -46.63 5.74 7.29
N GLU A 178 -47.79 6.43 7.23
CA GLU A 178 -48.43 7.05 8.39
C GLU A 178 -48.91 5.99 9.40
N LYS A 179 -49.45 4.87 8.90
CA LYS A 179 -49.87 3.73 9.75
C LYS A 179 -48.69 3.07 10.44
N ASP A 180 -47.59 2.85 9.73
CA ASP A 180 -46.37 2.27 10.30
C ASP A 180 -45.76 3.20 11.36
N LEU A 181 -45.74 4.51 11.10
CA LEU A 181 -45.25 5.51 12.04
C LEU A 181 -46.09 5.54 13.34
N LEU A 182 -47.42 5.50 13.23
CA LEU A 182 -48.32 5.44 14.39
C LEU A 182 -48.11 4.15 15.21
N LYS A 183 -47.93 3.00 14.53
CA LYS A 183 -47.66 1.71 15.17
C LYS A 183 -46.33 1.68 15.90
N ARG A 184 -45.32 2.39 15.38
CA ARG A 184 -44.00 2.53 16.01
C ARG A 184 -44.05 3.47 17.21
N ALA A 185 -44.72 4.62 17.08
CA ALA A 185 -44.94 5.56 18.19
C ALA A 185 -45.58 4.85 19.40
N GLY A 186 -46.64 4.06 19.19
CA GLY A 186 -47.30 3.30 20.26
C GLY A 186 -46.44 2.20 20.89
N LYS A 187 -45.38 1.74 20.23
CA LYS A 187 -44.41 0.78 20.80
C LYS A 187 -43.29 1.47 21.57
N GLU A 188 -42.93 2.70 21.19
CA GLU A 188 -41.86 3.49 21.79
C GLU A 188 -42.33 4.30 23.03
N GLY A 189 -43.63 4.28 23.34
CA GLY A 189 -44.18 4.85 24.58
C GLY A 189 -44.24 6.39 24.57
N LEU A 190 -44.40 6.99 23.39
CA LEU A 190 -44.69 8.41 23.20
C LEU A 190 -46.19 8.69 23.10
#